data_AF-A4A999-F1
#
_entry.id   AF-A4A999-F1
#
_cell.length_a   1.000
_cell.length_b   1.000
_cell.length_c   1.000
_cell.angle_alpha   90.00
_cell.angle_beta   90.00
_cell.angle_gamma   90.00
#
_symmetry.space_group_name_H-M   'P 1'
#
loop_
_entity.id
_entity.type
_entity.pdbx_description
1 polymer ?
#
loop_
_entity_poly.entity_id
_entity_poly.type
_entity_poly.pdbx_seq_one_letter_code
_entity_poly.pdbx_strand_id
1 'polypeptide(L)'
;MAHRELAMVRQIVMRLDGEAVVYARSVFPASTLDGPLLRLRRLQNKSLGSFLFSRPDMRRSPFQVAFLRGDDAYLPDQLHQNDKAWARRSCFQVAGKPMLVSEVFLEAFPRWKSATPLHRSRRGQVSVTIGSKRP
;
A
#
# COMPACT_ATOMS: atom_id res chain seq x y z
N MET A 1 1.28 12.39 24.83
CA MET A 1 0.33 11.27 24.95
C MET A 1 -0.67 11.37 23.81
N ALA A 2 -0.75 10.39 22.92
CA ALA A 2 -1.75 10.42 21.85
C ALA A 2 -3.12 10.11 22.46
N HIS A 3 -4.04 11.08 22.39
CA HIS A 3 -5.42 10.86 22.83
C HIS A 3 -6.08 9.82 21.92
N ARG A 4 -6.87 8.91 22.52
CA ARG A 4 -7.81 8.11 21.74
C ARG A 4 -8.79 9.07 21.06
N GLU A 5 -8.83 9.04 19.74
CA GLU A 5 -9.81 9.78 18.95
C GLU A 5 -10.63 8.80 18.11
N LEU A 6 -11.82 9.25 17.70
CA LEU A 6 -12.62 8.53 16.71
C LEU A 6 -11.88 8.52 15.37
N ALA A 7 -12.01 7.43 14.63
CA ALA A 7 -11.46 7.32 13.29
C ALA A 7 -12.48 6.66 12.35
N MET A 8 -12.52 7.14 11.11
CA MET A 8 -13.22 6.43 10.04
C MET A 8 -12.30 5.31 9.55
N VAL A 9 -12.84 4.10 9.47
CA VAL A 9 -12.16 2.95 8.89
C VAL A 9 -12.80 2.67 7.55
N ARG A 10 -11.97 2.54 6.51
CA ARG A 10 -12.39 2.06 5.19
C ARG A 10 -11.71 0.74 4.90
N GLN A 11 -12.50 -0.29 4.61
CA GLN A 11 -12.04 -1.61 4.19
C GLN A 11 -12.45 -1.84 2.75
N ILE A 12 -11.55 -2.36 1.93
CA ILE A 12 -11.82 -2.72 0.54
C ILE A 12 -11.15 -4.04 0.21
N VAL A 13 -11.71 -4.72 -0.81
CA VAL A 13 -11.09 -5.88 -1.44
C VAL A 13 -10.79 -5.50 -2.89
N MET A 14 -9.52 -5.56 -3.27
CA MET A 14 -9.12 -5.45 -4.66
C MET A 14 -9.20 -6.83 -5.31
N ARG A 15 -9.84 -6.87 -6.47
CA ARG A 15 -10.00 -8.10 -7.25
C ARG A 15 -9.23 -8.02 -8.55
N LEU A 16 -8.60 -9.12 -8.93
CA LEU A 16 -8.05 -9.34 -10.25
C LEU A 16 -8.85 -10.48 -10.89
N ASP A 17 -9.44 -10.25 -12.05
CA ASP A 17 -10.28 -11.23 -12.77
C ASP A 17 -11.39 -11.86 -11.89
N GLY A 18 -11.94 -11.07 -10.97
CA GLY A 18 -12.97 -11.52 -10.03
C GLY A 18 -12.43 -12.15 -8.74
N GLU A 19 -11.16 -12.53 -8.68
CA GLU A 19 -10.53 -13.12 -7.49
C GLU A 19 -10.00 -12.06 -6.53
N ALA A 20 -10.19 -12.26 -5.22
CA ALA A 20 -9.68 -11.34 -4.21
C ALA A 20 -8.16 -11.48 -4.07
N VAL A 21 -7.42 -10.41 -4.37
CA VAL A 21 -5.94 -10.43 -4.36
C VAL A 21 -5.34 -9.57 -3.26
N VAL A 22 -6.01 -8.48 -2.87
CA VAL A 22 -5.54 -7.62 -1.78
C VAL A 22 -6.73 -7.19 -0.94
N TYR A 23 -6.64 -7.43 0.37
CA TYR A 23 -7.48 -6.77 1.36
C TYR A 23 -6.76 -5.53 1.88
N ALA A 24 -7.37 -4.35 1.71
CA ALA A 24 -6.79 -3.10 2.17
C ALA A 24 -7.68 -2.42 3.20
N ARG A 25 -7.06 -1.95 4.28
CA ARG A 25 -7.69 -1.20 5.37
C ARG A 25 -6.99 0.13 5.53
N SER A 26 -7.77 1.21 5.48
CA SER A 26 -7.32 2.57 5.72
C SER A 26 -7.99 3.14 6.97
N VAL A 27 -7.22 3.81 7.82
CA VAL A 27 -7.70 4.45 9.04
C VAL A 27 -7.46 5.95 8.93
N PHE A 28 -8.55 6.71 9.01
CA PHE A 28 -8.53 8.16 8.97
C PHE A 28 -8.98 8.71 10.33
N PRO A 29 -8.05 9.26 11.13
CA PRO A 29 -8.41 10.01 12.32
C PRO A 29 -9.49 11.06 12.04
N ALA A 30 -10.38 11.33 12.98
CA ALA A 30 -11.43 12.34 12.81
C ALA A 30 -10.83 13.71 12.46
N SER A 31 -9.68 14.04 13.08
CA SER A 31 -8.85 15.21 12.81
C SER A 31 -8.30 15.29 11.38
N THR A 32 -8.26 14.18 10.64
CA THR A 32 -7.84 14.13 9.22
C THR A 32 -9.01 14.43 8.28
N LEU A 33 -10.26 14.23 8.71
CA LEU A 33 -11.44 14.28 7.84
C LEU A 33 -12.13 15.65 7.89
N ASP A 34 -11.38 16.70 7.62
CA ASP A 34 -11.88 18.07 7.46
C ASP A 34 -11.32 18.71 6.17
N GLY A 35 -11.78 19.92 5.88
CA GLY A 35 -11.24 20.75 4.81
C GLY A 35 -11.11 19.99 3.47
N PRO A 36 -9.95 20.09 2.78
CA PRO A 36 -9.71 19.38 1.51
C PRO A 36 -9.82 17.85 1.59
N LEU A 37 -9.60 17.27 2.78
CA LEU A 37 -9.60 15.83 2.99
C LEU A 37 -10.99 15.28 3.34
N LEU A 38 -12.00 16.13 3.52
CA LEU A 38 -13.39 15.69 3.76
C LEU A 38 -13.91 14.79 2.63
N ARG A 39 -13.42 15.00 1.39
CA ARG A 39 -13.74 14.16 0.23
C ARG A 39 -13.35 12.68 0.42
N LEU A 40 -12.41 12.38 1.32
CA LEU A 40 -12.03 11.00 1.65
C LEU A 40 -13.21 10.19 2.22
N ARG A 41 -14.18 10.85 2.89
CA ARG A 41 -15.42 10.20 3.35
C ARG A 41 -16.29 9.68 2.21
N ARG A 42 -16.12 10.25 1.01
CA ARG A 42 -16.91 9.95 -0.20
C ARG A 42 -16.10 9.23 -1.27
N LEU A 43 -14.96 8.64 -0.91
CA LEU A 43 -14.15 7.88 -1.87
C LEU A 43 -14.94 6.71 -2.48
N GLN A 44 -15.83 6.05 -1.73
CA GLN A 44 -16.64 4.91 -2.21
C GLN A 44 -15.76 3.85 -2.92
N ASN A 45 -15.94 3.63 -4.22
CA ASN A 45 -15.15 2.68 -5.02
C ASN A 45 -13.91 3.33 -5.68
N LYS A 46 -13.62 4.61 -5.41
CA LYS A 46 -12.45 5.30 -5.97
C LYS A 46 -11.17 4.93 -5.22
N SER A 47 -10.07 4.86 -5.97
CA SER A 47 -8.74 4.52 -5.44
C SER A 47 -8.24 5.59 -4.47
N LEU A 48 -7.91 5.15 -3.25
CA LEU A 48 -7.20 6.00 -2.28
C LEU A 48 -5.79 6.33 -2.79
N GLY A 49 -5.10 5.35 -3.38
CA GLY A 49 -3.76 5.56 -3.93
C GLY A 49 -3.72 6.67 -4.97
N SER A 50 -4.68 6.69 -5.90
CA SER A 50 -4.78 7.77 -6.90
C SER A 50 -4.94 9.14 -6.24
N PHE A 51 -5.77 9.25 -5.20
CA PHE A 51 -5.88 10.48 -4.41
C PHE A 51 -4.54 10.85 -3.76
N LEU A 52 -3.90 9.92 -3.05
CA LEU A 52 -2.65 10.19 -2.33
C LEU A 52 -1.51 10.61 -3.27
N PHE A 53 -1.35 9.94 -4.40
CA PHE A 53 -0.29 10.21 -5.36
C PHE A 53 -0.53 11.46 -6.21
N SER A 54 -1.78 11.95 -6.28
CA SER A 54 -2.08 13.24 -6.92
C SER A 54 -1.66 14.45 -6.09
N ARG A 55 -1.27 14.24 -4.82
CA ARG A 55 -0.95 15.30 -3.86
C ARG A 55 0.56 15.48 -3.74
N PRO A 56 1.13 16.63 -4.16
CA PRO A 56 2.58 16.84 -4.11
C PRO A 56 3.11 16.96 -2.68
N ASP A 57 2.25 17.32 -1.73
CA ASP A 57 2.55 17.44 -0.30
C ASP A 57 2.49 16.10 0.45
N MET A 58 2.20 14.99 -0.25
CA MET A 58 2.10 13.67 0.36
C MET A 58 3.47 13.17 0.81
N ARG A 59 3.54 12.77 2.08
CA ARG A 59 4.68 12.08 2.69
C ARG A 59 4.24 10.73 3.21
N ARG A 60 5.18 9.79 3.26
CA ARG A 60 4.90 8.42 3.70
C ARG A 60 6.06 7.88 4.52
N SER A 61 5.74 7.22 5.64
CA SER A 61 6.72 6.48 6.43
C SER A 61 7.25 5.26 5.67
N PRO A 62 8.40 4.69 6.05
CA PRO A 62 8.78 3.36 5.60
C PRO A 62 7.66 2.33 5.83
N PHE A 63 7.65 1.27 5.01
CA PHE A 63 6.73 0.17 5.23
C PHE A 63 7.15 -0.63 6.47
N GLN A 64 6.15 -1.02 7.25
CA GLN A 64 6.28 -2.09 8.23
C GLN A 64 5.63 -3.33 7.62
N VAL A 65 6.32 -4.47 7.66
CA VAL A 65 5.88 -5.73 7.04
C VAL A 65 5.57 -6.73 8.13
N ALA A 66 4.56 -7.56 7.91
CA ALA A 66 4.18 -8.67 8.77
C ALA A 66 3.86 -9.90 7.93
N PHE A 67 3.90 -11.06 8.56
CA PHE A 67 3.44 -12.32 7.97
C PHE A 67 2.33 -12.87 8.86
N LEU A 68 1.10 -12.63 8.46
CA LEU A 68 -0.11 -12.93 9.22
C LEU A 68 -0.50 -14.39 9.02
N ARG A 69 -1.22 -14.94 9.98
CA ARG A 69 -1.89 -16.22 9.78
C ARG A 69 -3.00 -16.05 8.74
N GLY A 70 -3.34 -17.14 8.04
CA GLY A 70 -4.42 -17.11 7.06
C GLY A 70 -5.81 -16.89 7.68
N ASP A 71 -5.94 -17.17 8.97
CA ASP A 71 -7.12 -16.99 9.84
C ASP A 71 -6.95 -15.84 10.86
N ASP A 72 -6.03 -14.90 10.59
CA ASP A 72 -5.77 -13.78 11.49
C ASP A 72 -6.99 -12.86 11.60
N ALA A 73 -7.40 -12.50 12.83
CA ALA A 73 -8.57 -11.66 13.10
C ALA A 73 -8.53 -10.27 12.44
N TYR A 74 -7.39 -9.87 11.88
CA TYR A 74 -7.28 -8.68 11.03
C TYR A 74 -8.02 -8.82 9.69
N LEU A 75 -8.14 -10.04 9.18
CA LEU A 75 -8.88 -10.38 7.97
C LEU A 75 -10.38 -10.58 8.29
N PRO A 76 -11.29 -10.18 7.39
CA PRO A 76 -12.68 -10.64 7.44
C PRO A 76 -12.76 -12.15 7.24
N ASP A 77 -13.73 -12.80 7.89
CA ASP A 77 -13.89 -14.26 7.84
C ASP A 77 -13.98 -14.82 6.41
N GLN A 78 -14.59 -14.07 5.48
CA GLN A 78 -14.74 -14.49 4.08
C GLN A 78 -13.43 -14.44 3.28
N LEU A 79 -12.37 -13.85 3.84
CA LEU A 79 -11.03 -13.75 3.25
C LEU A 79 -10.00 -14.60 4.02
N HIS A 80 -10.45 -15.42 4.96
CA HIS A 80 -9.59 -16.43 5.55
C HIS A 80 -9.08 -17.39 4.48
N GLN A 81 -7.82 -17.79 4.63
CA GLN A 81 -7.13 -18.69 3.69
C GLN A 81 -6.30 -19.70 4.48
N ASN A 82 -5.88 -20.78 3.83
CA ASN A 82 -5.12 -21.83 4.51
C ASN A 82 -3.69 -21.36 4.85
N ASP A 83 -3.08 -20.67 3.89
CA ASP A 83 -1.70 -20.22 4.00
C ASP A 83 -1.57 -18.88 4.73
N LYS A 84 -0.37 -18.63 5.25
CA LYS A 84 -0.02 -17.33 5.80
C LYS A 84 0.01 -16.25 4.71
N ALA A 85 -0.38 -15.04 5.08
CA ALA A 85 -0.46 -13.90 4.17
C ALA A 85 0.60 -12.85 4.49
N TRP A 86 1.28 -12.34 3.47
CA TRP A 86 2.11 -11.16 3.64
C TRP A 86 1.21 -9.93 3.85
N ALA A 87 1.60 -9.09 4.79
CA ALA A 87 0.94 -7.83 5.06
C ALA A 87 1.95 -6.70 5.15
N ARG A 88 1.52 -5.49 4.81
CA ARG A 88 2.31 -4.28 5.05
C ARG A 88 1.42 -3.15 5.52
N ARG A 89 2.02 -2.20 6.24
CA ARG A 89 1.38 -0.94 6.60
C ARG A 89 2.33 0.23 6.49
N SER A 90 1.76 1.42 6.34
CA SER A 90 2.52 2.66 6.29
C SER A 90 1.64 3.83 6.71
N CYS A 91 2.24 4.78 7.43
CA CYS A 91 1.59 6.04 7.76
C CYS A 91 1.82 7.03 6.62
N PHE A 92 0.74 7.62 6.14
CA PHE A 92 0.75 8.71 5.17
C PHE A 92 0.43 10.02 5.87
N GLN A 93 1.01 11.10 5.37
CA GLN A 93 0.70 12.45 5.78
C GLN A 93 0.38 13.28 4.54
N VAL A 94 -0.80 13.88 4.49
CA VAL A 94 -1.25 14.76 3.39
C VAL A 94 -1.90 15.98 4.02
N ALA A 95 -1.59 17.18 3.54
CA ALA A 95 -2.00 18.44 4.15
C ALA A 95 -1.69 18.50 5.66
N GLY A 96 -0.53 17.95 6.05
CA GLY A 96 -0.11 17.82 7.45
C GLY A 96 -0.87 16.79 8.29
N LYS A 97 -1.89 16.12 7.72
CA LYS A 97 -2.80 15.23 8.45
C LYS A 97 -2.45 13.75 8.27
N PRO A 98 -2.43 12.95 9.34
CA PRO A 98 -2.02 11.56 9.29
C PRO A 98 -3.13 10.62 8.82
N MET A 99 -2.76 9.51 8.19
CA MET A 99 -3.64 8.36 7.99
C MET A 99 -2.81 7.08 7.90
N LEU A 100 -3.39 5.95 8.27
CA LEU A 100 -2.73 4.64 8.15
C LEU A 100 -3.33 3.90 6.97
N VAL A 101 -2.48 3.31 6.13
CA VAL A 101 -2.91 2.34 5.11
C VAL A 101 -2.19 1.04 5.36
N SER A 102 -2.96 -0.04 5.26
CA SER A 102 -2.51 -1.41 5.49
C SER A 102 -3.11 -2.30 4.42
N GLU A 103 -2.32 -3.26 3.95
CA GLU A 103 -2.65 -4.16 2.86
C GLU A 103 -2.22 -5.57 3.25
N VAL A 104 -3.09 -6.53 3.00
CA VAL A 104 -2.82 -7.96 3.14
C VAL A 104 -2.94 -8.59 1.75
N PHE A 105 -1.88 -9.26 1.32
CA PHE A 105 -1.78 -9.93 0.03
C PHE A 105 -2.32 -11.35 0.19
N LEU A 106 -3.45 -11.62 -0.48
CA LEU A 106 -4.18 -12.87 -0.38
C LEU A 106 -3.57 -13.95 -1.29
N GLU A 107 -4.03 -15.19 -1.16
CA GLU A 107 -3.50 -16.36 -1.85
C GLU A 107 -3.42 -16.19 -3.37
N ALA A 108 -4.45 -15.58 -3.97
CA ALA A 108 -4.51 -15.28 -5.41
C ALA A 108 -3.60 -14.12 -5.85
N PHE A 109 -2.91 -13.43 -4.93
CA PHE A 109 -2.03 -12.34 -5.29
C PHE A 109 -0.88 -12.85 -6.19
N PRO A 110 -0.68 -12.28 -7.39
CA PRO A 110 0.32 -12.76 -8.31
C PRO A 110 1.72 -12.71 -7.68
N ARG A 111 2.33 -13.89 -7.56
CA ARG A 111 3.73 -13.97 -7.14
C ARG A 111 4.59 -13.33 -8.24
N TRP A 112 5.57 -12.53 -7.83
CA TRP A 112 6.54 -11.98 -8.77
C TRP A 112 7.27 -13.13 -9.46
N LYS A 113 6.98 -13.35 -10.74
CA LYS A 113 7.72 -14.28 -11.59
C LYS A 113 8.95 -13.55 -12.11
N SER A 114 10.05 -13.57 -11.36
CA SER A 114 11.32 -13.03 -11.85
C SER A 114 11.81 -13.89 -13.01
N ALA A 115 11.63 -13.44 -14.25
CA ALA A 115 12.18 -14.06 -15.44
C ALA A 115 13.62 -13.57 -15.78
N THR A 116 14.24 -12.80 -14.89
CA THR A 116 15.59 -12.24 -15.13
C THR A 116 16.42 -12.38 -13.86
N PRO A 117 17.64 -12.95 -13.92
CA PRO A 117 18.58 -12.87 -12.82
C PRO A 117 18.75 -11.39 -12.46
N LEU A 118 18.52 -11.04 -11.20
CA LEU A 118 18.93 -9.75 -10.67
C LEU A 118 20.45 -9.65 -10.88
N HIS A 119 20.88 -8.97 -11.95
CA HIS A 119 22.28 -8.62 -12.15
C HIS A 119 22.64 -7.65 -11.02
N ARG A 120 23.10 -8.23 -9.91
CA ARG A 120 23.59 -7.52 -8.73
C ARG A 120 24.78 -6.69 -9.20
N SER A 121 24.55 -5.43 -9.57
CA SER A 121 25.62 -4.50 -9.91
C SER A 121 26.58 -4.49 -8.73
N ARG A 122 27.77 -5.08 -8.91
CA ARG A 122 28.90 -4.83 -8.02
C ARG A 122 29.10 -3.32 -8.01
N ARG A 123 28.96 -2.68 -6.84
CA ARG A 123 29.36 -1.28 -6.65
C ARG A 123 30.82 -1.17 -7.10
N GLY A 124 31.10 -0.19 -7.97
CA GLY A 124 32.45 0.19 -8.33
C GLY A 124 32.92 -0.35 -9.68
N GLN A 125 32.41 0.23 -10.76
CA GLN A 125 33.23 0.64 -11.91
C GLN A 125 32.37 1.57 -12.77
N VAL A 126 32.57 2.87 -12.57
CA VAL A 126 32.23 3.87 -13.57
C VAL A 126 33.35 3.80 -14.60
N SER A 127 33.04 3.52 -15.86
CA SER A 127 33.96 3.78 -16.95
C SER A 127 33.25 4.56 -18.06
N VAL A 128 33.93 5.62 -18.45
CA VAL A 128 33.49 6.73 -19.31
C VAL A 128 33.92 6.43 -20.75
N THR A 129 33.14 6.91 -21.73
CA THR A 129 33.43 6.95 -23.19
C THR A 129 33.33 5.56 -23.87
N ILE A 130 32.88 5.38 -25.11
CA ILE A 130 33.13 6.13 -26.35
C ILE A 130 31.91 5.99 -27.28
N GLY A 131 31.50 7.09 -27.92
CA GLY A 131 30.52 7.05 -28.99
C GLY A 131 31.13 6.60 -30.31
N SER A 132 30.34 5.98 -31.17
CA SER A 132 30.37 6.25 -32.61
C SER A 132 29.11 5.70 -33.29
N LYS A 133 28.63 6.49 -34.23
CA LYS A 133 27.48 6.34 -35.13
C LYS A 133 27.40 4.97 -35.83
N ARG A 134 26.15 4.55 -36.10
CA ARG A 134 25.75 3.73 -37.28
C ARG A 134 25.80 4.60 -38.56
N PRO A 135 25.81 4.03 -39.78
CA PRO A 135 25.54 2.64 -40.15
C PRO A 135 26.76 1.83 -40.57
#